data_AF-A0AA89C2A3-F1
#
_entry.id   AF-A0AA89C2A3-F1
#
_cell.length_a   1.000
_cell.length_b   1.000
_cell.length_c   1.000
_cell.angle_alpha   90.00
_cell.angle_beta   90.00
_cell.angle_gamma   90.00
#
_symmetry.space_group_name_H-M   'P 1'
#
loop_
_entity.id
_entity.type
_entity.pdbx_description
1 polymer ?
#
loop_
_entity_poly.entity_id
_entity_poly.type
_entity_poly.pdbx_seq_one_letter_code
_entity_poly.pdbx_strand_id
1 'polypeptide(L)'
;MQPEPSAKGDADDRPGPSTTVTSTTAAKKLKDLAVCQNQQIILCVSEVNFYTSAQTLLGREPNSVLACMMRKTSPLQPYYTDKILTYYVNRSPECFKYILDYLLNGEKCTLPEGLIILRKIFVEAGFYELSELQSLLERKVLRFLRGEN
;
A
#
# COMPACT_ATOMS: atom_id res chain seq x y z
N MET A 1 30.50 -23.43 -71.33
CA MET A 1 31.33 -24.41 -70.61
C MET A 1 31.09 -24.17 -69.12
N GLN A 2 30.23 -24.97 -68.49
CA GLN A 2 30.14 -25.02 -67.01
C GLN A 2 31.37 -25.78 -66.47
N PRO A 3 31.68 -25.65 -65.17
CA PRO A 3 31.06 -26.54 -64.17
C PRO A 3 30.73 -25.87 -62.81
N GLU A 4 29.61 -26.29 -62.21
CA GLU A 4 29.35 -26.38 -60.74
C GLU A 4 30.17 -27.56 -60.14
N PRO A 5 30.20 -27.89 -58.81
CA PRO A 5 29.52 -27.34 -57.61
C PRO A 5 30.42 -27.25 -56.34
N SER A 6 29.91 -26.71 -55.21
CA SER A 6 30.19 -27.28 -53.87
C SER A 6 29.35 -26.67 -52.73
N ALA A 7 28.67 -27.58 -52.02
CA ALA A 7 27.86 -27.34 -50.83
C ALA A 7 28.70 -27.16 -49.55
N LYS A 8 28.19 -26.36 -48.60
CA LYS A 8 28.46 -26.33 -47.14
C LYS A 8 27.64 -25.18 -46.56
N GLY A 9 26.88 -25.27 -45.48
CA GLY A 9 26.49 -26.32 -44.55
C GLY A 9 25.51 -25.65 -43.57
N ASP A 10 24.49 -26.38 -43.15
CA ASP A 10 23.43 -25.91 -42.27
C ASP A 10 23.97 -25.36 -40.95
N ALA A 11 23.72 -24.07 -40.68
CA ALA A 11 23.90 -23.48 -39.37
C ALA A 11 22.62 -23.73 -38.55
N ASP A 12 22.76 -24.60 -37.55
CA ASP A 12 21.82 -24.95 -36.50
C ASP A 12 21.32 -23.67 -35.78
N ASP A 13 20.17 -23.13 -36.21
CA ASP A 13 19.44 -22.06 -35.53
C ASP A 13 18.74 -22.65 -34.29
N ARG A 14 19.51 -22.83 -33.21
CA ARG A 14 18.94 -23.07 -31.89
C ARG A 14 18.64 -21.72 -31.23
N PRO A 15 17.38 -21.38 -30.97
CA PRO A 15 17.07 -20.29 -30.06
C PRO A 15 17.48 -20.73 -28.66
N GLY A 16 18.54 -20.13 -28.12
CA GLY A 16 18.87 -20.21 -26.71
C GLY A 16 17.68 -19.74 -25.85
N PRO A 17 17.57 -20.19 -24.58
CA PRO A 17 16.41 -19.86 -23.75
C PRO A 17 16.36 -18.34 -23.54
N SER A 18 15.33 -17.73 -24.13
CA SER A 18 14.95 -16.34 -23.94
C SER A 18 14.83 -16.04 -22.44
N THR A 19 15.87 -15.41 -21.90
CA THR A 19 15.87 -14.89 -20.54
C THR A 19 15.20 -13.52 -20.55
N THR A 20 13.90 -13.47 -20.83
CA THR A 20 13.15 -12.20 -20.92
C THR A 20 11.82 -12.30 -20.19
N VAL A 21 11.86 -12.41 -18.85
CA VAL A 21 10.63 -12.36 -18.02
C VAL A 21 10.70 -11.42 -16.81
N THR A 22 11.82 -10.73 -16.55
CA THR A 22 11.98 -9.90 -15.33
C THR A 22 11.84 -8.37 -15.52
N SER A 23 11.72 -7.86 -16.76
CA SER A 23 11.76 -6.41 -17.06
C SER A 23 10.50 -5.62 -16.66
N THR A 24 9.30 -6.21 -16.72
CA THR A 24 8.05 -5.45 -16.66
C THR A 24 7.60 -5.09 -15.23
N THR A 25 7.83 -5.96 -14.25
CA THR A 25 7.33 -5.80 -12.88
C THR A 25 8.10 -4.74 -12.08
N ALA A 26 9.43 -4.69 -12.24
CA ALA A 26 10.27 -3.70 -11.56
C ALA A 26 10.01 -2.29 -12.08
N ALA A 27 9.89 -2.13 -13.40
CA ALA A 27 9.56 -0.85 -14.03
C ALA A 27 8.21 -0.30 -13.58
N LYS A 28 7.19 -1.17 -13.42
CA LYS A 28 5.89 -0.79 -12.85
C LYS A 28 6.04 -0.28 -11.42
N LYS A 29 6.73 -1.04 -10.56
CA LYS A 29 6.95 -0.64 -9.16
C LYS A 29 7.68 0.69 -9.03
N LEU A 30 8.68 0.96 -9.87
CA LEU A 30 9.38 2.25 -9.89
C LEU A 30 8.47 3.41 -10.29
N LYS A 31 7.55 3.20 -11.24
CA LYS A 31 6.55 4.21 -11.60
C LYS A 31 5.59 4.48 -10.44
N ASP A 32 5.10 3.43 -9.78
CA ASP A 32 4.20 3.56 -8.63
C ASP A 32 4.90 4.31 -7.47
N LEU A 33 6.17 4.00 -7.20
CA LEU A 33 6.99 4.71 -6.21
C LEU A 33 7.17 6.19 -6.56
N ALA A 34 7.42 6.51 -7.83
CA ALA A 34 7.55 7.89 -8.29
C ALA A 34 6.25 8.69 -8.09
N VAL A 35 5.07 8.07 -8.26
CA VAL A 35 3.78 8.71 -7.96
C VAL A 35 3.67 9.01 -6.46
N CYS A 36 3.95 8.01 -5.61
CA CYS A 36 3.90 8.18 -4.15
C CYS A 36 4.87 9.26 -3.65
N GLN A 37 6.06 9.36 -4.24
CA GLN A 37 7.07 10.36 -3.88
C GLN A 37 6.61 11.79 -4.22
N ASN A 38 5.96 12.00 -5.36
CA ASN A 38 5.45 13.31 -5.77
C ASN A 38 4.16 13.72 -5.04
N GLN A 39 3.49 12.78 -4.38
CA GLN A 39 2.25 13.00 -3.63
C GLN A 39 2.43 12.72 -2.13
N GLN A 40 3.66 12.90 -1.64
CA GLN A 40 3.99 12.70 -0.24
C GLN A 40 3.21 13.67 0.63
N ILE A 41 2.69 13.17 1.74
CA ILE A 41 1.99 13.93 2.78
C ILE A 41 2.49 13.49 4.15
N ILE A 42 2.29 14.36 5.14
CA ILE A 42 2.52 14.08 6.55
C ILE A 42 1.18 14.04 7.27
N LEU A 43 0.93 12.97 8.01
CA LEU A 43 -0.15 12.90 8.99
C LEU A 43 0.47 13.03 10.38
N CYS A 44 0.28 14.19 10.99
CA CYS A 44 0.65 14.44 12.37
C CYS A 44 -0.46 13.89 13.27
N VAL A 45 -0.28 12.67 13.77
CA VAL A 45 -1.25 11.99 14.65
C VAL A 45 -0.83 12.22 16.09
N SER A 46 -1.52 13.15 16.75
CA SER A 46 -1.10 13.71 18.04
C SER A 46 0.34 14.22 18.00
N GLU A 47 1.29 13.56 18.65
CA GLU A 47 2.70 13.94 18.70
C GLU A 47 3.59 13.22 17.67
N VAL A 48 3.04 12.30 16.86
CA VAL A 48 3.82 11.44 15.95
C VAL A 48 3.50 11.74 14.50
N ASN A 49 4.56 11.94 13.69
CA ASN A 49 4.44 12.16 12.25
C ASN A 49 4.52 10.84 11.49
N PHE A 50 3.48 10.58 10.68
CA PHE A 50 3.43 9.48 9.74
C PHE A 50 3.59 10.01 8.32
N TYR A 51 4.55 9.46 7.58
CA TYR A 51 4.79 9.81 6.19
C TYR A 51 4.08 8.81 5.29
N THR A 52 3.26 9.32 4.37
CA THR A 52 2.54 8.48 3.41
C THR A 52 2.28 9.28 2.13
N SER A 53 1.45 8.75 1.23
CA SER A 53 1.02 9.45 0.02
C SER A 53 -0.50 9.61 -0.02
N ALA A 54 -0.99 10.64 -0.70
CA ALA A 54 -2.42 10.82 -0.92
C ALA A 54 -3.05 9.61 -1.63
N GLN A 55 -2.32 8.98 -2.55
CA GLN A 55 -2.74 7.78 -3.26
C GLN A 55 -3.02 6.60 -2.32
N THR A 56 -2.21 6.42 -1.27
CA THR A 56 -2.40 5.37 -0.27
C THR A 56 -3.72 5.55 0.49
N LEU A 57 -4.03 6.78 0.90
CA LEU A 57 -5.26 7.08 1.64
C LEU A 57 -6.52 6.95 0.78
N LEU A 58 -6.42 7.24 -0.51
CA LEU A 58 -7.54 7.15 -1.47
C LEU A 58 -7.79 5.72 -1.99
N GLY A 59 -6.78 4.85 -1.95
CA GLY A 59 -6.79 3.62 -2.73
C GLY A 59 -7.60 2.46 -2.15
N ARG A 60 -7.61 2.29 -0.82
CA ARG A 60 -8.20 1.10 -0.17
C ARG A 60 -9.68 1.22 0.10
N GLU A 61 -10.05 2.20 0.92
CA GLU A 61 -11.44 2.46 1.27
C GLU A 61 -11.77 3.89 0.84
N PRO A 62 -12.24 4.09 -0.40
CA PRO A 62 -12.45 5.43 -0.96
C PRO A 62 -13.47 6.25 -0.19
N ASN A 63 -14.37 5.62 0.56
CA ASN A 63 -15.40 6.27 1.37
C ASN A 63 -14.95 6.55 2.80
N SER A 64 -13.74 6.11 3.20
CA SER A 64 -13.21 6.37 4.53
C SER A 64 -13.02 7.87 4.79
N VAL A 65 -12.95 8.22 6.08
CA VAL A 65 -12.61 9.59 6.49
C VAL A 65 -11.27 10.01 5.88
N LEU A 66 -10.25 9.13 5.93
CA LEU A 66 -8.92 9.41 5.38
C LEU A 66 -8.93 9.70 3.88
N ALA A 67 -9.73 8.95 3.11
CA ALA A 67 -9.94 9.23 1.69
C ALA A 67 -10.66 10.57 1.47
N CYS A 68 -11.68 10.85 2.28
CA CYS A 68 -12.41 12.12 2.25
C CYS A 68 -11.49 13.32 2.55
N MET A 69 -10.52 13.18 3.45
CA MET A 69 -9.54 14.24 3.76
C MET A 69 -8.77 14.70 2.52
N MET A 70 -8.48 13.79 1.58
CA MET A 70 -7.70 14.07 0.37
C MET A 70 -8.53 14.68 -0.77
N ARG A 71 -9.86 14.73 -0.64
CA ARG A 71 -10.74 15.28 -1.67
C ARG A 71 -10.74 16.81 -1.61
N LYS A 72 -10.92 17.46 -2.77
CA LYS A 72 -11.03 18.92 -2.87
C LYS A 72 -12.24 19.51 -2.13
N THR A 73 -13.25 18.69 -1.86
CA THR A 73 -14.46 19.07 -1.12
C THR A 73 -14.29 18.97 0.40
N SER A 74 -13.14 18.50 0.88
CA SER A 74 -12.84 18.38 2.30
C SER A 74 -12.84 19.77 2.95
N PRO A 75 -13.50 19.94 4.11
CA PRO A 75 -13.42 21.19 4.88
C PRO A 75 -12.08 21.34 5.63
N LEU A 76 -11.23 20.31 5.62
CA LEU A 76 -9.95 20.35 6.34
C LEU A 76 -8.98 21.31 5.66
N GLN A 77 -8.28 22.07 6.49
CA GLN A 77 -7.24 23.00 6.08
C GLN A 77 -5.88 22.41 6.47
N PRO A 78 -5.18 21.71 5.56
CA PRO A 78 -3.82 21.29 5.82
C PRO A 78 -2.87 22.49 5.90
N TYR A 79 -1.72 22.28 6.53
CA TYR A 79 -0.62 23.23 6.57
C TYR A 79 0.62 22.62 5.89
N TYR A 80 1.71 23.37 5.81
CA TYR A 80 2.96 22.88 5.24
C TYR A 80 4.02 22.70 6.34
N THR A 81 4.66 21.54 6.36
CA THR A 81 5.88 21.27 7.14
C THR A 81 6.96 20.97 6.12
N ASP A 82 8.03 21.77 6.07
CA ASP A 82 9.14 21.59 5.13
C ASP A 82 8.69 21.42 3.65
N LYS A 83 7.69 22.20 3.23
CA LYS A 83 7.04 22.16 1.90
C LYS A 83 6.23 20.89 1.61
N ILE A 84 6.02 20.02 2.60
CA ILE A 84 5.17 18.83 2.51
C ILE A 84 3.81 19.15 3.14
N LEU A 85 2.75 18.77 2.44
CA LEU A 85 1.37 18.94 2.91
C LEU A 85 1.16 18.10 4.18
N THR A 86 0.75 18.76 5.25
CA THR A 86 0.63 18.18 6.59
C THR A 86 -0.79 18.33 7.12
N TYR A 87 -1.35 17.25 7.63
CA TYR A 87 -2.64 17.22 8.32
C TYR A 87 -2.43 16.86 9.78
N TYR A 88 -3.10 17.59 10.67
CA TYR A 88 -3.18 17.21 12.08
C TYR A 88 -4.39 16.32 12.33
N VAL A 89 -4.18 15.24 13.08
CA VAL A 89 -5.19 14.25 13.42
C VAL A 89 -5.11 14.00 14.93
N ASN A 90 -6.13 14.43 15.67
CA ASN A 90 -6.19 14.29 17.13
C ASN A 90 -6.62 12.86 17.54
N ARG A 91 -5.79 11.86 17.23
CA ARG A 91 -6.06 10.42 17.46
C ARG A 91 -4.82 9.70 18.00
N SER A 92 -4.97 8.43 18.36
CA SER A 92 -3.90 7.64 18.98
C SER A 92 -2.82 7.20 17.96
N PRO A 93 -1.56 7.64 18.12
CA PRO A 93 -0.48 7.21 17.23
C PRO A 93 -0.11 5.74 17.42
N GLU A 94 -0.32 5.18 18.62
CA GLU A 94 -0.07 3.76 18.93
C GLU A 94 -0.84 2.83 17.98
N CYS A 95 -2.10 3.17 17.71
CA CYS A 95 -2.99 2.37 16.88
C CYS A 95 -2.86 2.74 15.39
N PHE A 96 -2.58 4.00 15.09
CA PHE A 96 -2.53 4.50 13.71
C PHE A 96 -1.50 3.78 12.85
N LYS A 97 -0.39 3.29 13.42
CA LYS A 97 0.59 2.47 12.68
C LYS A 97 -0.05 1.24 12.01
N TYR A 98 -1.03 0.60 12.66
CA TYR A 98 -1.73 -0.57 12.11
C TYR A 98 -2.79 -0.17 11.09
N ILE A 99 -3.42 1.00 11.29
CA ILE A 99 -4.32 1.59 10.30
C ILE A 99 -3.54 1.85 9.00
N LEU A 100 -2.36 2.48 9.11
CA LEU A 100 -1.51 2.78 7.96
C LEU A 100 -0.98 1.51 7.29
N ASP A 101 -0.56 0.51 8.07
CA ASP A 101 -0.13 -0.79 7.54
C ASP A 101 -1.26 -1.49 6.76
N TYR A 102 -2.50 -1.43 7.25
CA TYR A 102 -3.68 -1.90 6.51
C TYR A 102 -3.88 -1.13 5.20
N LEU A 103 -3.74 0.19 5.19
CA LEU A 103 -3.90 0.97 3.96
C LEU A 103 -2.84 0.62 2.90
N LEU A 104 -1.62 0.29 3.33
CA LEU A 104 -0.52 -0.12 2.45
C LEU A 104 -0.67 -1.56 1.96
N ASN A 105 -0.96 -2.50 2.87
CA ASN A 105 -0.86 -3.94 2.61
C ASN A 105 -2.22 -4.65 2.44
N GLY A 106 -3.32 -4.01 2.81
CA GLY A 106 -4.67 -4.56 2.81
C GLY A 106 -4.80 -5.76 3.73
N GLU A 107 -5.42 -6.84 3.24
CA GLU A 107 -5.60 -8.08 4.01
C GLU A 107 -4.29 -8.73 4.46
N LYS A 108 -3.15 -8.36 3.86
CA LYS A 108 -1.81 -8.84 4.23
C LYS A 108 -1.18 -8.02 5.35
N CYS A 109 -1.90 -7.08 5.96
CA CYS A 109 -1.39 -6.27 7.06
C CYS A 109 -1.06 -7.11 8.29
N THR A 110 -0.02 -6.68 9.00
CA THR A 110 0.40 -7.32 10.25
C THR A 110 -0.37 -6.71 11.41
N LEU A 111 -1.40 -7.41 11.86
CA LEU A 111 -2.11 -7.04 13.08
C LEU A 111 -1.39 -7.61 14.31
N PRO A 112 -1.37 -6.89 15.44
CA PRO A 112 -0.74 -7.37 16.67
C PRO A 112 -1.52 -8.54 17.27
N GLU A 113 -0.88 -9.22 18.20
CA GLU A 113 -1.52 -10.18 19.08
C GLU A 113 -2.07 -9.47 20.33
N GLY A 114 -3.18 -9.98 20.86
CA GLY A 114 -3.81 -9.47 22.07
C GLY A 114 -5.13 -8.75 21.85
N LEU A 115 -6.14 -9.16 22.61
CA LEU A 115 -7.52 -8.65 22.47
C LEU A 115 -7.65 -7.16 22.78
N ILE A 116 -6.86 -6.64 23.73
CA ILE A 116 -6.93 -5.23 24.14
C ILE A 116 -6.50 -4.31 22.99
N ILE A 117 -5.35 -4.60 22.37
CA ILE A 117 -4.84 -3.79 21.25
C ILE A 117 -5.73 -3.95 20.01
N LEU A 118 -6.22 -5.16 19.72
CA LEU A 118 -7.17 -5.38 18.62
C LEU A 118 -8.45 -4.55 18.81
N ARG A 119 -8.97 -4.49 20.04
CA ARG A 119 -10.13 -3.64 20.36
C ARG A 119 -9.82 -2.15 20.20
N LYS A 120 -8.63 -1.68 20.61
CA LYS A 120 -8.22 -0.28 20.38
C LYS A 120 -8.17 0.04 18.88
N ILE A 121 -7.57 -0.85 18.06
CA ILE A 121 -7.51 -0.67 16.60
C ILE A 121 -8.92 -0.68 16.01
N PHE A 122 -9.84 -1.52 16.51
CA PHE A 122 -11.22 -1.54 16.06
C PHE A 122 -11.95 -0.21 16.29
N VAL A 123 -11.71 0.43 17.43
CA VAL A 123 -12.26 1.78 17.72
C VAL A 123 -11.69 2.81 16.74
N GLU A 124 -10.37 2.79 16.47
CA GLU A 124 -9.77 3.69 15.48
C GLU A 124 -10.27 3.41 14.06
N ALA A 125 -10.41 2.14 13.67
CA ALA A 125 -10.95 1.75 12.37
C ALA A 125 -12.39 2.27 12.18
N GLY A 126 -13.21 2.23 13.24
CA GLY A 126 -14.53 2.85 13.24
C GLY A 126 -14.49 4.37 13.10
N PHE A 127 -13.55 5.05 13.78
CA PHE A 127 -13.38 6.50 13.63
C PHE A 127 -13.02 6.92 12.21
N TYR A 128 -12.16 6.15 11.53
CA TYR A 128 -11.75 6.42 10.15
C TYR A 128 -12.73 5.87 9.11
N GLU A 129 -13.83 5.22 9.52
CA GLU A 129 -14.80 4.56 8.65
C GLU A 129 -14.16 3.49 7.74
N LEU A 130 -13.29 2.66 8.32
CA LEU A 130 -12.60 1.56 7.65
C LEU A 130 -13.33 0.23 7.87
N SER A 131 -14.38 0.00 7.08
CA SER A 131 -15.31 -1.13 7.25
C SER A 131 -14.65 -2.47 6.96
N GLU A 132 -13.77 -2.51 5.96
CA GLU A 132 -13.02 -3.73 5.62
C GLU A 132 -12.03 -4.09 6.72
N LEU A 133 -11.36 -3.09 7.31
CA LEU A 133 -10.46 -3.31 8.45
C LEU A 133 -11.23 -3.81 9.69
N GLN A 134 -12.39 -3.24 9.99
CA GLN A 134 -13.24 -3.73 11.08
C GLN A 134 -13.62 -5.20 10.89
N SER A 135 -14.03 -5.57 9.68
CA SER A 135 -14.34 -6.97 9.32
C SER A 135 -13.12 -7.89 9.48
N LEU A 136 -11.93 -7.41 9.11
CA LEU A 136 -10.68 -8.16 9.28
C LEU A 136 -10.33 -8.38 10.77
N LEU A 137 -10.50 -7.34 11.60
CA LEU A 137 -10.29 -7.40 13.05
C LEU A 137 -11.25 -8.38 13.72
N GLU A 138 -12.53 -8.36 13.37
CA GLU A 138 -13.53 -9.31 13.88
C GLU A 138 -13.13 -10.76 13.54
N ARG A 139 -12.74 -11.03 12.30
CA ARG A 139 -12.23 -12.36 11.89
C ARG A 139 -11.02 -12.77 12.73
N LYS A 140 -10.08 -11.85 12.99
CA LYS A 140 -8.87 -12.13 13.79
C LYS A 140 -9.21 -12.38 15.27
N VAL A 141 -10.12 -11.61 15.85
CA VAL A 141 -10.60 -11.81 17.23
C VAL A 141 -11.31 -13.16 17.36
N LEU A 142 -12.16 -13.53 16.40
CA LEU A 142 -12.83 -14.83 16.41
C LEU A 142 -11.84 -16.00 16.32
N ARG A 143 -10.81 -15.91 15.46
CA ARG A 143 -9.74 -16.92 15.40
C ARG A 143 -8.96 -17.02 16.71
N PHE A 144 -8.62 -15.87 17.31
CA PHE A 144 -7.96 -15.82 18.60
C PHE A 144 -8.78 -16.51 19.70
N LEU A 145 -10.10 -16.26 19.75
CA LEU A 145 -11.00 -16.92 20.71
C LEU A 145 -11.18 -18.42 20.45
N ARG A 146 -11.01 -18.87 19.19
CA ARG A 146 -11.02 -20.29 18.82
C ARG A 146 -9.68 -21.00 19.05
N GLY A 147 -8.60 -20.29 19.38
CA GLY A 147 -7.26 -20.84 19.51
C GLY A 147 -6.60 -21.20 18.16
N GLU A 148 -7.11 -20.64 17.06
CA GLU A 148 -6.57 -20.82 15.72
C GLU A 148 -5.59 -19.67 15.44
N ASN A 149 -4.29 -19.92 15.57
CA ASN A 149 -3.24 -18.95 15.21
C ASN A 149 -2.77 -19.18 13.77
#